data_AF-A0A1S4H7F0-F1
#
_entry.id   AF-A0A1S4H7F0-F1
#
_cell.length_a   1.000
_cell.length_b   1.000
_cell.length_c   1.000
_cell.angle_alpha   90.00
_cell.angle_beta   90.00
_cell.angle_gamma   90.00
#
_symmetry.space_group_name_H-M   'P 1'
#
loop_
_entity.id
_entity.type
_entity.pdbx_description
1 polymer ?
#
loop_
_entity_poly.entity_id
_entity_poly.type
_entity_poly.pdbx_seq_one_letter_code
_entity_poly.pdbx_strand_id
1 'polypeptide(L)'
;MNETIVTTVVPLDGKCETVLPERFRHGRWIVAGFNRMTNKRFAIVCQNLVLANGASDLANRLGVKGEGLEMPWVKYELPHLERALEQYDEPGRSQLKPVLIVGAGLSAADAVTICRSSGIPVVHVYRNRTAGLDKMLPGNVYPEYHEVHKMMKDANRKHDLYTPLPEHTLVDLAGAGRVTVQHLKTGERRVLDVSYCAILIGSRPDLRFIATLTKPAAGGDGNACPDSETEDDFGRPPVQPLTMWTFTEQLLTSCLGRKLYWLKHMCAKCKHINLTDKPRHQHHKQQQQQHYNAPALSAGGGHCQHQLGASNLSAASGLGLGEDPTKPIDCKNNPIEVDKYTNAVLRTAHPGLYAMGPLVGDNFVRFIPGGALCITAALHKHTEND
;
A
#
# COMPACT_ATOMS: atom_id res chain seq x y z
N MET A 1 0.02 10.74 13.37
CA MET A 1 0.95 10.14 12.39
C MET A 1 1.81 9.11 13.10
N ASN A 2 2.15 7.97 12.47
CA ASN A 2 3.23 7.13 12.99
C ASN A 2 4.55 7.87 12.76
N GLU A 3 5.13 8.34 13.85
CA GLU A 3 6.37 9.13 13.84
C GLU A 3 7.60 8.25 13.60
N THR A 4 7.46 6.92 13.71
CA THR A 4 8.53 5.93 13.60
C THR A 4 8.37 5.07 12.35
N ILE A 5 9.51 4.77 11.71
CA ILE A 5 9.62 3.77 10.64
C ILE A 5 10.47 2.62 11.17
N VAL A 6 9.93 1.41 11.14
CA VAL A 6 10.68 0.18 11.40
C VAL A 6 11.41 -0.19 10.12
N THR A 7 12.72 -0.40 10.21
CA THR A 7 13.56 -0.78 9.07
C THR A 7 14.07 -2.20 9.18
N THR A 8 14.08 -2.77 10.39
CA THR A 8 14.71 -4.06 10.63
C THR A 8 14.06 -4.76 11.82
N VAL A 9 13.78 -6.04 11.65
CA VAL A 9 13.35 -6.99 12.67
C VAL A 9 14.29 -8.17 12.61
N VAL A 10 14.85 -8.56 13.75
CA VAL A 10 15.78 -9.70 13.84
C VAL A 10 15.37 -10.57 15.02
N PRO A 11 15.36 -11.90 14.87
CA PRO A 11 15.17 -12.79 16.00
C PRO A 11 16.44 -12.80 16.86
N LEU A 12 16.25 -12.74 18.17
CA LEU A 12 17.32 -12.99 19.15
C LEU A 12 17.43 -14.49 19.33
N ASP A 13 18.14 -15.14 18.41
CA ASP A 13 18.56 -16.51 18.63
C ASP A 13 19.64 -16.48 19.70
N GLY A 14 19.45 -17.23 20.79
CA GLY A 14 20.43 -17.36 21.88
C GLY A 14 21.79 -17.96 21.48
N LYS A 15 22.11 -18.01 20.19
CA LYS A 15 23.39 -18.38 19.57
C LYS A 15 24.28 -17.16 19.29
N CYS A 16 23.99 -16.01 19.89
CA CYS A 16 24.92 -14.89 19.88
C CYS A 16 26.10 -15.28 20.79
N GLU A 17 27.26 -15.63 20.20
CA GLU A 17 28.48 -15.96 20.95
C GLU A 17 29.01 -14.77 21.78
N THR A 18 28.54 -13.56 21.47
CA THR A 18 28.78 -12.36 22.27
C THR A 18 27.73 -12.23 23.38
N VAL A 19 28.21 -11.99 24.60
CA VAL A 19 27.38 -11.78 25.80
C VAL A 19 26.36 -10.67 25.53
N LEU A 20 25.11 -11.05 25.28
CA LEU A 20 24.02 -10.08 25.14
C LEU A 20 23.90 -9.27 26.45
N PRO A 21 23.86 -7.92 26.38
CA PRO A 21 23.61 -7.09 27.55
C PRO A 21 22.42 -7.60 28.37
N GLU A 22 22.52 -7.57 29.69
CA GLU A 22 21.54 -8.19 30.60
C GLU A 22 20.09 -7.76 30.35
N ARG A 23 19.89 -6.52 29.92
CA ARG A 23 18.60 -5.96 29.48
C ARG A 23 17.92 -6.70 28.30
N PHE A 24 18.64 -7.58 27.61
CA PHE A 24 18.16 -8.34 26.46
C PHE A 24 17.97 -9.84 26.74
N ARG A 25 18.29 -10.33 27.95
CA ARG A 25 18.22 -11.76 28.30
C ARG A 25 16.83 -12.39 28.16
N HIS A 26 15.78 -11.58 28.28
CA HIS A 26 14.39 -12.05 28.18
C HIS A 26 13.72 -11.67 26.85
N GLY A 27 14.49 -11.14 25.89
CA GLY A 27 14.00 -10.73 24.58
C GLY A 27 14.06 -11.85 23.56
N ARG A 28 13.08 -11.90 22.64
CA ARG A 28 13.10 -12.80 21.48
C ARG A 28 13.29 -12.07 20.16
N TRP A 29 13.05 -10.77 20.14
CA TRP A 29 13.06 -9.96 18.92
C TRP A 29 13.77 -8.63 19.17
N ILE A 30 14.60 -8.19 18.22
CA ILE A 30 15.05 -6.81 18.09
C ILE A 30 14.25 -6.14 16.99
N VAL A 31 13.67 -4.98 17.29
CA VAL A 31 13.00 -4.10 16.33
C VAL A 31 13.77 -2.78 16.28
N ALA A 32 14.33 -2.47 15.11
CA ALA A 32 15.11 -1.25 14.89
C ALA A 32 14.50 -0.38 13.80
N GLY A 33 14.71 0.92 13.94
CA GLY A 33 14.13 1.91 13.04
C GLY A 33 14.58 3.33 13.36
N PHE A 34 13.84 4.29 12.83
CA PHE A 34 14.10 5.71 13.09
C PHE A 34 12.81 6.52 13.21
N ASN A 35 12.87 7.61 13.96
CA ASN A 35 11.82 8.61 14.01
C ASN A 35 11.97 9.55 12.79
N ARG A 36 10.91 9.71 12.00
CA ARG A 36 10.92 10.49 10.76
C ARG A 36 11.14 11.99 10.97
N MET A 37 10.72 12.53 12.11
CA MET A 37 10.75 13.96 12.38
C MET A 37 12.12 14.39 12.91
N THR A 38 12.71 13.53 13.75
CA THR A 38 13.99 13.80 14.43
C THR A 38 15.18 13.11 13.80
N ASN A 39 14.95 12.17 12.87
CA ASN A 39 15.94 11.23 12.33
C ASN A 39 16.69 10.40 13.41
N LYS A 40 16.21 10.40 14.66
CA LYS A 40 16.81 9.60 15.74
C LYS A 40 16.50 8.13 15.53
N ARG A 41 17.54 7.30 15.58
CA ARG A 41 17.42 5.84 15.53
C ARG A 41 16.90 5.31 16.86
N PHE A 42 16.16 4.20 16.81
CA PHE A 42 15.74 3.45 17.98
C PHE A 42 15.98 1.96 17.76
N ALA A 43 16.15 1.24 18.86
CA ALA A 43 16.14 -0.21 18.91
C ALA A 43 15.37 -0.64 20.16
N ILE A 44 14.42 -1.54 19.98
CA ILE A 44 13.57 -2.10 21.04
C ILE A 44 13.78 -3.60 21.05
N VAL A 45 13.80 -4.17 22.25
CA VAL A 45 13.78 -5.62 22.44
C VAL A 45 12.45 -6.03 23.02
N CYS A 46 11.81 -7.04 22.43
CA CYS A 46 10.53 -7.55 22.88
C CYS A 46 10.47 -9.08 22.85
N GLN A 47 9.54 -9.65 23.62
CA GLN A 47 9.24 -11.08 23.60
C GLN A 47 8.30 -11.46 22.47
N ASN A 48 7.33 -10.58 22.18
CA ASN A 48 6.29 -10.81 21.21
C ASN A 48 6.26 -9.67 20.20
N LEU A 49 6.11 -10.02 18.92
CA LEU A 49 6.05 -9.11 17.80
C LEU A 49 4.78 -9.38 17.00
N VAL A 50 4.01 -8.33 16.72
CA VAL A 50 2.80 -8.41 15.88
C VAL A 50 3.03 -7.67 14.58
N LEU A 51 2.89 -8.36 13.46
CA LEU A 51 2.90 -7.77 12.12
C LEU A 51 1.48 -7.28 11.76
N ALA A 52 1.35 -5.97 11.61
CA ALA A 52 0.08 -5.31 11.27
C ALA A 52 0.28 -4.13 10.29
N ASN A 53 1.23 -4.25 9.34
CA ASN A 53 1.55 -3.19 8.37
C ASN A 53 0.58 -3.10 7.18
N GLY A 54 -0.46 -3.94 7.13
CA GLY A 54 -1.43 -3.92 6.03
C GLY A 54 -0.85 -4.52 4.74
N ALA A 55 -1.40 -4.12 3.58
CA ALA A 55 -1.00 -4.66 2.27
C ALA A 55 -0.97 -3.58 1.17
N SER A 56 -0.81 -2.32 1.57
CA SER A 56 -0.95 -1.15 0.67
C SER A 56 0.35 -0.39 0.45
N ASP A 57 1.48 -0.94 0.86
CA ASP A 57 2.77 -0.24 0.84
C ASP A 57 3.33 -0.09 -0.58
N LEU A 58 3.23 -1.13 -1.39
CA LEU A 58 3.79 -1.17 -2.74
C LEU A 58 2.66 -1.43 -3.73
N ALA A 59 2.26 -0.40 -4.48
CA ALA A 59 1.32 -0.61 -5.58
C ALA A 59 1.89 -1.62 -6.60
N ASN A 60 1.03 -2.46 -7.17
CA ASN A 60 1.41 -3.40 -8.20
C ASN A 60 1.78 -2.65 -9.49
N ARG A 61 2.63 -3.27 -10.32
CA ARG A 61 3.08 -2.74 -11.61
C ARG A 61 2.71 -3.73 -12.72
N LEU A 62 2.40 -3.21 -13.90
CA LEU A 62 2.05 -4.04 -15.06
C LEU A 62 3.29 -4.59 -15.79
N GLY A 63 4.45 -3.98 -15.58
CA GLY A 63 5.69 -4.28 -16.30
C GLY A 63 5.65 -3.82 -17.76
N VAL A 64 4.90 -2.78 -18.10
CA VAL A 64 4.77 -2.30 -19.49
C VAL A 64 5.89 -1.34 -19.87
N LYS A 65 6.13 -1.20 -21.17
CA LYS A 65 7.12 -0.24 -21.68
C LYS A 65 6.74 1.18 -21.23
N GLY A 66 7.72 1.93 -20.75
CA GLY A 66 7.55 3.28 -20.20
C GLY A 66 7.13 3.32 -18.72
N GLU A 67 6.66 2.20 -18.15
CA GLU A 67 6.35 2.11 -16.72
C GLU A 67 7.64 2.18 -15.89
N GLY A 68 7.65 3.03 -14.86
CA GLY A 68 8.82 3.26 -14.01
C GLY A 68 9.70 4.45 -14.42
N LEU A 69 9.43 5.07 -15.57
CA LEU A 69 9.89 6.43 -15.83
C LEU A 69 9.09 7.41 -14.96
N GLU A 70 9.70 8.50 -14.51
CA GLU A 70 8.99 9.56 -13.80
C GLU A 70 8.01 10.26 -14.74
N MET A 71 6.79 9.74 -14.79
CA MET A 71 5.68 10.26 -15.58
C MET A 71 4.63 10.81 -14.61
N PRO A 72 4.59 12.14 -14.36
CA PRO A 72 3.65 12.72 -13.39
C PRO A 72 2.18 12.44 -13.69
N TRP A 73 1.83 12.14 -14.95
CA TRP A 73 0.48 11.81 -15.38
C TRP A 73 0.10 10.33 -15.15
N VAL A 74 1.05 9.46 -14.78
CA VAL A 74 0.78 8.07 -14.41
C VAL A 74 0.69 7.95 -12.89
N LYS A 75 -0.42 7.42 -12.38
CA LYS A 75 -0.71 7.27 -10.95
C LYS A 75 -0.95 5.80 -10.61
N TYR A 76 -0.41 5.32 -9.50
CA TYR A 76 -0.57 3.93 -9.05
C TYR A 76 -1.49 3.79 -7.84
N GLU A 77 -1.88 4.91 -7.25
CA GLU A 77 -2.72 4.96 -6.06
C GLU A 77 -3.80 6.01 -6.26
N LEU A 78 -5.00 5.69 -5.76
CA LEU A 78 -6.17 6.57 -5.88
C LEU A 78 -5.91 7.98 -5.29
N PRO A 79 -5.31 8.13 -4.09
CA PRO A 79 -5.06 9.47 -3.54
C PRO A 79 -4.14 10.34 -4.41
N HIS A 80 -3.21 9.74 -5.14
CA HIS A 80 -2.34 10.47 -6.06
C HIS A 80 -3.09 10.96 -7.31
N LEU A 81 -4.12 10.23 -7.74
CA LEU A 81 -5.03 10.69 -8.78
C LEU A 81 -5.93 11.81 -8.26
N GLU A 82 -6.58 11.62 -7.10
CA GLU A 82 -7.44 12.64 -6.48
C GLU A 82 -6.70 13.98 -6.35
N ARG A 83 -5.52 13.96 -5.73
CA ARG A 83 -4.72 15.17 -5.52
C ARG A 83 -4.29 15.86 -6.81
N ALA A 84 -4.15 15.11 -7.91
CA ALA A 84 -3.86 15.68 -9.22
C ALA A 84 -5.10 16.32 -9.86
N LEU A 85 -6.27 15.69 -9.72
CA LEU A 85 -7.54 16.24 -10.24
C LEU A 85 -8.03 17.46 -9.45
N GLU A 86 -7.67 17.55 -8.17
CA GLU A 86 -7.99 18.69 -7.30
C GLU A 86 -7.24 19.98 -7.66
N GLN A 87 -6.18 19.88 -8.46
CA GLN A 87 -5.46 21.06 -8.98
C GLN A 87 -6.28 21.85 -10.00
N TYR A 88 -7.34 21.24 -10.54
CA TYR A 88 -8.24 21.85 -11.51
C TYR A 88 -9.56 22.23 -10.85
N ASP A 89 -10.11 23.36 -11.27
CA ASP A 89 -11.49 23.76 -11.00
C ASP A 89 -12.48 22.99 -11.89
N GLU A 90 -13.79 23.13 -11.63
CA GLU A 90 -14.83 22.40 -12.37
C GLU A 90 -14.76 22.63 -13.90
N PRO A 91 -14.60 23.89 -14.40
CA PRO A 91 -14.40 24.14 -15.83
C PRO A 91 -13.12 23.49 -16.37
N GLY A 92 -12.00 23.58 -15.65
CA GLY A 92 -10.73 22.97 -16.04
C GLY A 92 -10.82 21.46 -16.14
N ARG A 93 -11.53 20.80 -15.23
CA ARG A 93 -11.76 19.34 -15.26
C ARG A 93 -12.54 18.90 -16.50
N SER A 94 -13.53 19.68 -16.91
CA SER A 94 -14.35 19.37 -18.10
C SER A 94 -13.57 19.48 -19.41
N GLN A 95 -12.45 20.21 -19.41
CA GLN A 95 -11.57 20.37 -20.58
C GLN A 95 -10.46 19.30 -20.65
N LEU A 96 -10.31 18.48 -19.61
CA LEU A 96 -9.30 17.43 -19.59
C LEU A 96 -9.60 16.39 -20.67
N LYS A 97 -8.53 15.93 -21.33
CA LYS A 97 -8.56 14.65 -22.05
C LYS A 97 -8.99 13.52 -21.08
N PRO A 98 -9.51 12.40 -21.59
CA PRO A 98 -9.98 11.33 -20.73
C PRO A 98 -8.94 10.85 -19.72
N VAL A 99 -9.39 10.39 -18.57
CA VAL A 99 -8.57 9.66 -17.60
C VAL A 99 -8.67 8.17 -17.90
N LEU A 100 -7.52 7.53 -18.17
CA LEU A 100 -7.46 6.07 -18.29
C LEU A 100 -7.43 5.46 -16.90
N ILE A 101 -8.32 4.53 -16.61
CA ILE A 101 -8.33 3.76 -15.37
C ILE A 101 -8.10 2.30 -15.71
N VAL A 102 -7.05 1.71 -15.17
CA VAL A 102 -6.70 0.30 -15.36
C VAL A 102 -6.94 -0.45 -14.06
N GLY A 103 -7.79 -1.47 -14.11
CA GLY A 103 -8.14 -2.26 -12.93
C GLY A 103 -9.64 -2.52 -12.87
N ALA A 104 -10.05 -3.36 -11.94
CA ALA A 104 -11.46 -3.74 -11.80
C ALA A 104 -11.90 -3.84 -10.33
N GLY A 105 -11.03 -3.44 -9.39
CA GLY A 105 -11.31 -3.48 -7.95
C GLY A 105 -12.02 -2.23 -7.44
N LEU A 106 -12.15 -2.13 -6.12
CA LEU A 106 -12.81 -0.99 -5.46
C LEU A 106 -12.14 0.35 -5.77
N SER A 107 -10.81 0.41 -5.73
CA SER A 107 -10.08 1.65 -6.05
C SER A 107 -10.31 2.11 -7.49
N ALA A 108 -10.41 1.17 -8.45
CA ALA A 108 -10.73 1.50 -9.84
C ALA A 108 -12.17 2.04 -9.95
N ALA A 109 -13.12 1.41 -9.26
CA ALA A 109 -14.50 1.89 -9.24
C ALA A 109 -14.62 3.28 -8.58
N ASP A 110 -13.90 3.54 -7.49
CA ASP A 110 -13.83 4.88 -6.88
C ASP A 110 -13.25 5.91 -7.84
N ALA A 111 -12.16 5.59 -8.54
CA ALA A 111 -11.59 6.49 -9.56
C ALA A 111 -12.59 6.79 -10.69
N VAL A 112 -13.33 5.78 -11.17
CA VAL A 112 -14.36 5.96 -12.20
C VAL A 112 -15.44 6.92 -11.70
N THR A 113 -15.94 6.69 -10.48
CA THR A 113 -16.99 7.50 -9.86
C THR A 113 -16.53 8.94 -9.65
N ILE A 114 -15.33 9.17 -9.11
CA ILE A 114 -14.78 10.51 -8.87
C ILE A 114 -14.61 11.27 -10.19
N CYS A 115 -14.07 10.62 -11.23
CA CYS A 115 -13.86 11.28 -12.52
C CYS A 115 -15.19 11.66 -13.16
N ARG A 116 -16.14 10.71 -13.26
CA ARG A 116 -17.46 10.95 -13.88
C ARG A 116 -18.25 12.02 -13.13
N SER A 117 -18.31 11.96 -11.80
CA SER A 117 -19.01 12.96 -10.99
C SER A 117 -18.38 14.36 -11.05
N SER A 118 -17.12 14.45 -11.50
CA SER A 118 -16.39 15.71 -11.73
C SER A 118 -16.39 16.17 -13.19
N GLY A 119 -17.24 15.59 -14.05
CA GLY A 119 -17.34 15.96 -15.46
C GLY A 119 -16.21 15.45 -16.36
N ILE A 120 -15.34 14.57 -15.84
CA ILE A 120 -14.14 14.11 -16.56
C ILE A 120 -14.47 12.82 -17.33
N PRO A 121 -14.22 12.76 -18.65
CA PRO A 121 -14.37 11.52 -19.42
C PRO A 121 -13.43 10.42 -18.91
N VAL A 122 -13.95 9.20 -18.81
CA VAL A 122 -13.20 8.02 -18.35
C VAL A 122 -13.08 6.99 -19.47
N VAL A 123 -11.87 6.45 -19.65
CA VAL A 123 -11.66 5.20 -20.37
C VAL A 123 -11.28 4.13 -19.36
N HIS A 124 -12.11 3.10 -19.19
CA HIS A 124 -11.94 2.09 -18.15
C HIS A 124 -11.48 0.76 -18.76
N VAL A 125 -10.24 0.38 -18.49
CA VAL A 125 -9.58 -0.83 -19.00
C VAL A 125 -9.55 -1.91 -17.92
N TYR A 126 -10.11 -3.07 -18.23
CA TYR A 126 -10.15 -4.20 -17.31
C TYR A 126 -10.08 -5.54 -18.05
N ARG A 127 -9.40 -6.51 -17.44
CA ARG A 127 -9.18 -7.84 -18.04
C ARG A 127 -10.43 -8.72 -17.99
N ASN A 128 -11.18 -8.67 -16.88
CA ASN A 128 -12.35 -9.52 -16.65
C ASN A 128 -13.64 -8.69 -16.56
N ARG A 129 -14.69 -9.13 -17.26
CA ARG A 129 -16.02 -8.48 -17.26
C ARG A 129 -16.76 -8.58 -15.92
N THR A 130 -16.33 -9.48 -15.04
CA THR A 130 -16.85 -9.68 -13.70
C THR A 130 -15.72 -9.54 -12.71
N ALA A 131 -15.54 -8.34 -12.18
CA ALA A 131 -14.86 -8.21 -10.90
C ALA A 131 -15.87 -8.65 -9.84
N GLY A 132 -15.58 -9.66 -9.04
CA GLY A 132 -16.51 -10.18 -8.02
C GLY A 132 -16.89 -9.20 -6.89
N LEU A 133 -16.89 -7.90 -7.15
CA LEU A 133 -17.36 -6.82 -6.29
C LEU A 133 -18.82 -7.01 -5.87
N ASP A 134 -19.66 -7.51 -6.77
CA ASP A 134 -21.08 -7.81 -6.51
C ASP A 134 -21.29 -8.89 -5.44
N LYS A 135 -20.32 -9.80 -5.28
CA LYS A 135 -20.37 -10.83 -4.23
C LYS A 135 -19.90 -10.32 -2.86
N MET A 136 -19.17 -9.20 -2.82
CA MET A 136 -18.52 -8.71 -1.61
C MET A 136 -19.28 -7.55 -0.93
N LEU A 137 -20.05 -6.78 -1.69
CA LEU A 137 -20.70 -5.57 -1.21
C LEU A 137 -22.22 -5.62 -1.47
N PRO A 138 -23.07 -5.42 -0.45
CA PRO A 138 -24.51 -5.30 -0.65
C PRO A 138 -24.88 -4.04 -1.46
N GLY A 139 -25.72 -4.18 -2.49
CA GLY A 139 -26.08 -3.08 -3.40
C GLY A 139 -26.90 -1.95 -2.79
N ASN A 140 -27.60 -2.22 -1.69
CA ASN A 140 -28.29 -1.19 -0.91
C ASN A 140 -27.34 -0.32 -0.07
N VAL A 141 -26.16 -0.84 0.28
CA VAL A 141 -25.15 -0.10 1.08
C VAL A 141 -24.17 0.65 0.18
N TYR A 142 -23.90 0.11 -1.01
CA TYR A 142 -22.85 0.55 -1.93
C TYR A 142 -23.36 0.70 -3.38
N PRO A 143 -24.41 1.52 -3.62
CA PRO A 143 -25.05 1.64 -4.93
C PRO A 143 -24.11 2.16 -6.04
N GLU A 144 -23.18 3.05 -5.70
CA GLU A 144 -22.22 3.64 -6.64
C GLU A 144 -21.27 2.58 -7.24
N TYR A 145 -20.84 1.61 -6.42
CA TYR A 145 -20.01 0.51 -6.88
C TYR A 145 -20.79 -0.44 -7.80
N HIS A 146 -22.09 -0.61 -7.54
CA HIS A 146 -22.97 -1.42 -8.38
C HIS A 146 -23.25 -0.76 -9.72
N GLU A 147 -23.34 0.58 -9.75
CA GLU A 147 -23.46 1.33 -11.01
C GLU A 147 -22.23 1.11 -11.89
N VAL A 148 -21.01 1.28 -11.36
CA VAL A 148 -19.78 1.01 -12.13
C VAL A 148 -19.74 -0.43 -12.62
N HIS A 149 -20.09 -1.39 -11.75
CA HIS A 149 -20.11 -2.80 -12.14
C HIS A 149 -21.17 -3.12 -13.20
N LYS A 150 -22.34 -2.47 -13.14
CA LYS A 150 -23.37 -2.56 -14.19
C LYS A 150 -22.85 -2.00 -15.51
N MET A 151 -22.18 -0.84 -15.49
CA MET A 151 -21.56 -0.27 -16.70
C MET A 151 -20.43 -1.15 -17.26
N MET A 152 -19.70 -1.90 -16.42
CA MET A 152 -18.72 -2.89 -16.87
C MET A 152 -19.38 -4.09 -17.55
N LYS A 153 -20.50 -4.58 -17.01
CA LYS A 153 -21.27 -5.69 -17.63
C LYS A 153 -21.95 -5.25 -18.93
N ASP A 154 -22.50 -4.04 -18.96
CA ASP A 154 -23.22 -3.46 -20.09
C ASP A 154 -22.28 -2.66 -21.02
N ALA A 155 -21.14 -3.24 -21.38
CA ALA A 155 -20.10 -2.54 -22.16
C ALA A 155 -20.53 -2.11 -23.58
N ASN A 156 -21.60 -2.72 -24.11
CA ASN A 156 -22.15 -2.39 -25.43
C ASN A 156 -23.03 -1.13 -25.42
N ARG A 157 -23.42 -0.63 -24.24
CA ARG A 157 -24.22 0.59 -24.12
C ARG A 157 -23.31 1.80 -24.01
N LYS A 158 -23.75 2.91 -24.59
CA LYS A 158 -23.12 4.20 -24.38
C LYS A 158 -23.49 4.70 -22.98
N HIS A 159 -22.49 5.03 -22.19
CA HIS A 159 -22.65 5.62 -20.86
C HIS A 159 -22.00 7.00 -20.84
N ASP A 160 -22.64 7.97 -20.21
CA ASP A 160 -22.10 9.33 -20.17
C ASP A 160 -20.77 9.37 -19.41
N LEU A 161 -19.80 10.03 -20.04
CA LEU A 161 -18.42 10.18 -19.57
C LEU A 161 -17.70 8.86 -19.26
N TYR A 162 -18.17 7.73 -19.82
CA TYR A 162 -17.60 6.42 -19.54
C TYR A 162 -17.49 5.54 -20.78
N THR A 163 -16.25 5.17 -21.11
CA THR A 163 -15.91 4.26 -22.20
C THR A 163 -15.32 2.97 -21.64
N PRO A 164 -16.05 1.85 -21.63
CA PRO A 164 -15.53 0.57 -21.19
C PRO A 164 -14.65 -0.09 -22.25
N LEU A 165 -13.50 -0.62 -21.84
CA LEU A 165 -12.62 -1.47 -22.63
C LEU A 165 -12.47 -2.83 -21.93
N PRO A 166 -13.49 -3.70 -22.03
CA PRO A 166 -13.45 -5.05 -21.46
C PRO A 166 -12.41 -5.90 -22.17
N GLU A 167 -11.76 -6.80 -21.45
CA GLU A 167 -10.76 -7.73 -22.00
C GLU A 167 -9.59 -7.00 -22.67
N HIS A 168 -9.27 -5.79 -22.20
CA HIS A 168 -8.09 -5.05 -22.63
C HIS A 168 -7.05 -4.97 -21.50
N THR A 169 -5.79 -4.75 -21.88
CA THR A 169 -4.71 -4.39 -20.96
C THR A 169 -3.92 -3.23 -21.55
N LEU A 170 -3.35 -2.40 -20.68
CA LEU A 170 -2.32 -1.45 -21.09
C LEU A 170 -1.06 -2.22 -21.50
N VAL A 171 -0.40 -1.79 -22.59
CA VAL A 171 0.82 -2.44 -23.10
C VAL A 171 1.99 -1.47 -23.35
N ASP A 172 1.71 -0.17 -23.48
CA ASP A 172 2.74 0.85 -23.68
C ASP A 172 2.30 2.20 -23.10
N LEU A 173 3.22 2.83 -22.39
CA LEU A 173 3.14 4.21 -21.89
C LEU A 173 4.14 5.04 -22.68
N ALA A 174 3.66 5.75 -23.70
CA ALA A 174 4.48 6.66 -24.50
C ALA A 174 4.55 8.05 -23.84
N GLY A 175 5.49 8.89 -24.29
CA GLY A 175 5.62 10.25 -23.79
C GLY A 175 4.38 11.11 -24.03
N ALA A 176 4.22 12.15 -23.19
CA ALA A 176 3.18 13.19 -23.30
C ALA A 176 1.72 12.69 -23.22
N GLY A 177 1.43 11.73 -22.34
CA GLY A 177 0.06 11.29 -22.08
C GLY A 177 -0.53 10.41 -23.18
N ARG A 178 0.31 9.72 -23.95
CA ARG A 178 -0.14 8.78 -24.98
C ARG A 178 0.02 7.35 -24.48
N VAL A 179 -1.04 6.56 -24.59
CA VAL A 179 -1.09 5.19 -24.08
C VAL A 179 -1.58 4.24 -25.15
N THR A 180 -1.04 3.02 -25.16
CA THR A 180 -1.52 1.94 -26.03
C THR A 180 -2.16 0.85 -25.20
N VAL A 181 -3.41 0.54 -25.52
CA VAL A 181 -4.16 -0.58 -24.94
C VAL A 181 -4.34 -1.68 -25.97
N GLN A 182 -4.30 -2.92 -25.53
CA GLN A 182 -4.41 -4.10 -26.38
C GLN A 182 -5.55 -5.00 -25.89
N HIS A 183 -6.41 -5.42 -26.81
CA HIS A 183 -7.41 -6.44 -26.56
C HIS A 183 -6.72 -7.80 -26.37
N LEU A 184 -7.03 -8.50 -25.28
CA LEU A 184 -6.33 -9.72 -24.86
C LEU A 184 -6.53 -10.89 -25.83
N LYS A 185 -7.73 -11.04 -26.41
CA LYS A 185 -8.05 -12.13 -27.36
C LYS A 185 -7.66 -11.83 -28.81
N THR A 186 -8.05 -10.67 -29.34
CA THR A 186 -7.85 -10.33 -30.76
C THR A 186 -6.47 -9.74 -31.04
N GLY A 187 -5.76 -9.26 -30.02
CA GLY A 187 -4.51 -8.53 -30.18
C GLY A 187 -4.66 -7.12 -30.76
N GLU A 188 -5.90 -6.66 -31.01
CA GLU A 188 -6.19 -5.32 -31.51
C GLU A 188 -5.60 -4.26 -30.57
N ARG A 189 -4.86 -3.30 -31.12
CA ARG A 189 -4.25 -2.20 -30.36
C ARG A 189 -4.98 -0.90 -30.64
N ARG A 190 -5.21 -0.11 -29.59
CA ARG A 190 -5.76 1.24 -29.67
C ARG A 190 -4.82 2.21 -28.98
N VAL A 191 -4.55 3.32 -29.65
CA VAL A 191 -3.74 4.42 -29.11
C VAL A 191 -4.69 5.50 -28.61
N LEU A 192 -4.49 5.97 -27.39
CA LEU A 192 -5.32 6.97 -26.74
C LEU A 192 -4.45 8.10 -26.20
N ASP A 193 -4.94 9.33 -26.27
CA ASP A 193 -4.35 10.46 -25.57
C ASP A 193 -5.17 10.75 -24.31
N VAL A 194 -4.49 10.85 -23.17
CA VAL A 194 -5.09 10.91 -21.83
C VAL A 194 -4.44 12.01 -21.00
N SER A 195 -5.22 12.60 -20.09
CA SER A 195 -4.67 13.57 -19.12
C SER A 195 -3.94 12.86 -17.98
N TYR A 196 -4.50 11.73 -17.54
CA TYR A 196 -3.93 10.87 -16.50
C TYR A 196 -4.17 9.41 -16.82
N CYS A 197 -3.26 8.56 -16.37
CA CYS A 197 -3.37 7.09 -16.41
C CYS A 197 -3.25 6.54 -14.99
N ALA A 198 -4.34 6.05 -14.43
CA ALA A 198 -4.40 5.46 -13.11
C ALA A 198 -4.33 3.92 -13.21
N ILE A 199 -3.22 3.32 -12.78
CA ILE A 199 -3.00 1.88 -12.75
C ILE A 199 -3.36 1.37 -11.35
N LEU A 200 -4.62 0.97 -11.16
CA LEU A 200 -5.24 0.61 -9.88
C LEU A 200 -5.51 -0.91 -9.83
N ILE A 201 -4.44 -1.68 -9.93
CA ILE A 201 -4.45 -3.16 -9.99
C ILE A 201 -4.09 -3.82 -8.65
N GLY A 202 -4.30 -3.10 -7.55
CA GLY A 202 -3.96 -3.55 -6.20
C GLY A 202 -2.52 -3.24 -5.81
N SER A 203 -2.16 -3.72 -4.63
CA SER A 203 -0.90 -3.45 -3.94
C SER A 203 -0.47 -4.68 -3.14
N ARG A 204 0.76 -4.65 -2.65
CA ARG A 204 1.35 -5.67 -1.78
C ARG A 204 2.05 -5.02 -0.59
N PRO A 205 2.22 -5.74 0.54
CA PRO A 205 2.98 -5.23 1.66
C PRO A 205 4.47 -5.05 1.31
N ASP A 206 5.14 -4.13 2.00
CA ASP A 206 6.59 -3.98 1.97
C ASP A 206 7.20 -4.67 3.19
N LEU A 207 7.72 -5.87 2.97
CA LEU A 207 8.23 -6.72 4.06
C LEU A 207 9.76 -6.73 4.14
N ARG A 208 10.44 -5.74 3.54
CA ARG A 208 11.92 -5.67 3.55
C ARG A 208 12.51 -5.69 4.97
N PHE A 209 11.77 -5.17 5.95
CA PHE A 209 12.22 -5.10 7.34
C PHE A 209 12.34 -6.47 8.03
N ILE A 210 11.72 -7.53 7.49
CA ILE A 210 11.81 -8.91 7.99
C ILE A 210 12.62 -9.84 7.08
N ALA A 211 13.40 -9.30 6.14
CA ALA A 211 14.19 -10.10 5.19
C ALA A 211 15.17 -11.10 5.83
N THR A 212 15.56 -10.86 7.08
CA THR A 212 16.41 -11.76 7.88
C THR A 212 15.70 -13.04 8.29
N LEU A 213 14.35 -13.04 8.32
CA LEU A 213 13.52 -14.21 8.65
C LEU A 213 13.34 -15.17 7.48
N THR A 214 13.58 -14.69 6.25
CA THR A 214 13.15 -15.37 5.02
C THR A 214 14.32 -16.06 4.29
N LYS A 215 15.36 -16.48 5.02
CA LYS A 215 16.51 -17.20 4.43
C LYS A 215 16.00 -18.37 3.56
N PRO A 216 16.28 -18.39 2.25
CA PRO A 216 15.97 -19.55 1.44
C PRO A 216 16.79 -20.72 1.96
N ALA A 217 16.17 -21.89 2.07
CA ALA A 217 16.85 -23.15 2.32
C ALA A 217 17.77 -23.49 1.14
N ALA A 218 18.95 -22.87 1.10
CA ALA A 218 20.05 -23.27 0.25
C ALA A 218 21.23 -23.53 1.19
N GLY A 219 21.61 -24.80 1.30
CA GLY A 219 22.72 -25.25 2.12
C GLY A 219 24.02 -24.52 1.75
N GLY A 220 24.75 -24.12 2.78
CA GLY A 220 26.05 -23.47 2.67
C GLY A 220 26.47 -22.99 4.05
N ASP A 221 27.29 -23.80 4.72
CA ASP A 221 28.01 -23.41 5.93
C ASP A 221 28.78 -22.12 5.69
N GLY A 222 28.72 -21.20 6.66
CA GLY A 222 29.44 -19.94 6.60
C GLY A 222 29.07 -19.04 7.77
N ASN A 223 29.80 -19.19 8.87
CA ASN A 223 29.87 -18.22 9.96
C ASN A 223 30.08 -16.81 9.40
N ALA A 224 29.23 -15.88 9.81
CA ALA A 224 29.54 -14.46 9.75
C ALA A 224 29.02 -13.82 11.04
N CYS A 225 29.84 -13.91 12.09
CA CYS A 225 29.82 -12.93 13.17
C CYS A 225 30.28 -11.59 12.59
N PRO A 226 29.65 -10.45 12.94
CA PRO A 226 30.21 -9.15 12.65
C PRO A 226 31.25 -8.84 13.73
N ASP A 227 32.47 -9.33 13.56
CA ASP A 227 33.58 -8.79 14.32
C ASP A 227 33.95 -7.40 13.76
N SER A 228 34.17 -6.52 14.71
CA SER A 228 34.60 -5.13 14.60
C SER A 228 35.65 -4.91 13.51
N GLU A 229 35.40 -3.96 12.61
CA GLU A 229 36.46 -3.10 12.07
C GLU A 229 35.90 -1.80 11.46
N THR A 230 36.42 -0.71 12.02
CA THR A 230 36.69 0.63 11.48
C THR A 230 35.55 1.52 10.97
N GLU A 231 35.52 2.71 11.57
CA GLU A 231 34.87 3.93 11.06
C GLU A 231 35.34 4.27 9.64
N ASP A 232 34.55 5.12 8.97
CA ASP A 232 34.71 5.65 7.60
C ASP A 232 34.15 4.82 6.43
N ASP A 233 32.85 5.03 6.14
CA ASP A 233 32.36 5.55 4.84
C ASP A 233 30.82 5.51 4.81
N PHE A 234 30.16 6.40 5.57
CA PHE A 234 28.71 6.62 5.49
C PHE A 234 28.40 7.74 4.48
N GLY A 235 28.81 7.52 3.22
CA GLY A 235 28.58 8.43 2.09
C GLY A 235 27.38 8.08 1.20
N ARG A 236 26.39 7.29 1.65
CA ARG A 236 25.18 7.02 0.85
C ARG A 236 24.02 7.94 1.25
N PRO A 237 23.42 8.70 0.31
CA PRO A 237 22.22 9.47 0.60
C PRO A 237 21.05 8.52 0.94
N PRO A 238 20.12 8.96 1.81
CA PRO A 238 18.99 8.15 2.23
C PRO A 238 18.10 7.81 1.03
N VAL A 239 17.82 6.51 0.86
CA VAL A 239 16.72 6.06 -0.01
C VAL A 239 15.44 6.66 0.56
N GLN A 240 14.81 7.56 -0.20
CA GLN A 240 13.56 8.22 0.22
C GLN A 240 12.48 7.15 0.48
N PRO A 241 11.88 7.11 1.69
CA PRO A 241 10.82 6.17 1.98
C PRO A 241 9.55 6.57 1.21
N LEU A 242 9.12 5.67 0.32
CA LEU A 242 7.84 5.74 -0.37
C LEU A 242 6.69 5.84 0.65
N THR A 243 5.69 6.59 0.25
CA THR A 243 4.61 7.15 1.07
C THR A 243 3.67 6.09 1.63
N MET A 244 3.92 5.62 2.85
CA MET A 244 2.95 4.87 3.66
C MET A 244 1.98 5.85 4.33
N TRP A 245 0.88 6.27 3.68
CA TRP A 245 -0.16 7.09 4.33
C TRP A 245 -1.61 6.78 3.89
N THR A 246 -2.36 6.21 4.85
CA THR A 246 -3.78 6.42 5.25
C THR A 246 -4.92 6.38 4.23
N PHE A 247 -5.52 5.20 4.08
CA PHE A 247 -6.78 5.02 3.35
C PHE A 247 -8.01 5.65 4.04
N THR A 248 -7.98 5.89 5.37
CA THR A 248 -9.13 6.44 6.13
C THR A 248 -9.03 7.93 6.43
N GLU A 249 -7.84 8.52 6.53
CA GLU A 249 -7.69 9.96 6.81
C GLU A 249 -7.57 10.83 5.55
N GLN A 250 -7.10 10.30 4.42
CA GLN A 250 -6.99 11.09 3.19
C GLN A 250 -8.36 11.39 2.55
N LEU A 251 -9.34 10.48 2.71
CA LEU A 251 -10.76 10.71 2.35
C LEU A 251 -11.37 11.93 3.05
N LEU A 252 -10.84 12.34 4.21
CA LEU A 252 -11.31 13.49 4.97
C LEU A 252 -10.58 14.80 4.61
N THR A 253 -9.47 14.74 3.86
CA THR A 253 -8.66 15.93 3.51
C THR A 253 -8.86 16.42 2.07
N SER A 254 -9.21 15.53 1.13
CA SER A 254 -9.55 15.88 -0.26
C SER A 254 -11.00 16.42 -0.33
N CYS A 255 -11.25 17.49 -1.08
CA CYS A 255 -12.62 18.00 -1.30
C CYS A 255 -13.44 17.04 -2.17
N LEU A 256 -12.78 16.34 -3.10
CA LEU A 256 -13.39 15.26 -3.89
C LEU A 256 -13.64 14.01 -3.06
N GLY A 257 -12.69 13.60 -2.21
CA GLY A 257 -12.90 12.51 -1.25
C GLY A 257 -13.98 12.84 -0.22
N ARG A 258 -14.14 14.10 0.20
CA ARG A 258 -15.24 14.54 1.07
C ARG A 258 -16.61 14.50 0.38
N LYS A 259 -16.74 14.83 -0.91
CA LYS A 259 -17.98 14.63 -1.68
C LYS A 259 -18.33 13.13 -1.76
N LEU A 260 -17.34 12.28 -2.00
CA LEU A 260 -17.51 10.83 -2.01
C LEU A 260 -17.84 10.27 -0.62
N TYR A 261 -17.20 10.79 0.44
CA TYR A 261 -17.44 10.44 1.83
C TYR A 261 -18.83 10.86 2.30
N TRP A 262 -19.31 12.04 1.87
CA TRP A 262 -20.67 12.51 2.13
C TRP A 262 -21.72 11.63 1.43
N LEU A 263 -21.46 11.18 0.18
CA LEU A 263 -22.28 10.16 -0.48
C LEU A 263 -22.24 8.80 0.26
N LYS A 264 -21.07 8.39 0.76
CA LYS A 264 -20.85 7.13 1.50
C LYS A 264 -21.39 7.15 2.94
N HIS A 265 -21.85 8.29 3.46
CA HIS A 265 -22.28 8.48 4.86
C HIS A 265 -23.69 7.98 5.20
N MET A 266 -24.35 7.24 4.31
CA MET A 266 -25.54 6.45 4.66
C MET A 266 -25.23 5.03 5.17
N CYS A 267 -23.96 4.69 5.42
CA CYS A 267 -23.61 3.41 6.02
C CYS A 267 -23.85 3.40 7.55
N ALA A 268 -24.86 2.65 7.99
CA ALA A 268 -25.25 2.51 9.39
C ALA A 268 -24.15 1.96 10.33
N LYS A 269 -23.07 1.37 9.82
CA LYS A 269 -21.99 0.76 10.63
C LYS A 269 -20.91 1.73 11.11
N CYS A 270 -20.71 2.87 10.44
CA CYS A 270 -19.70 3.86 10.87
C CYS A 270 -20.20 4.77 12.00
N LYS A 271 -21.48 4.66 12.40
CA LYS A 271 -22.08 5.46 13.45
C LYS A 271 -21.56 5.13 14.86
N HIS A 272 -20.99 3.93 15.06
CA HIS A 272 -20.47 3.50 16.37
C HIS A 272 -18.99 3.83 16.63
N ILE A 273 -18.21 4.21 15.61
CA ILE A 273 -16.76 4.48 15.78
C ILE A 273 -16.47 5.97 16.03
N ASN A 274 -17.42 6.88 15.77
CA ASN A 274 -17.20 8.34 15.85
C ASN A 274 -17.51 8.99 17.21
N LEU A 275 -17.58 8.23 18.32
CA LEU A 275 -17.90 8.80 19.64
C LEU A 275 -16.68 9.36 20.40
N THR A 276 -15.46 9.30 19.85
CA THR A 276 -14.26 9.80 20.54
C THR A 276 -13.62 11.05 19.93
N ASP A 277 -14.16 11.66 18.88
CA ASP A 277 -13.54 12.84 18.25
C ASP A 277 -14.50 14.03 18.08
N LYS A 278 -14.55 14.87 19.12
CA LYS A 278 -14.60 16.37 19.09
C LYS A 278 -14.74 16.93 20.52
N PRO A 279 -14.23 18.15 20.84
CA PRO A 279 -13.61 19.16 19.97
C PRO A 279 -12.24 19.71 20.47
N ARG A 280 -11.22 19.76 19.60
CA ARG A 280 -10.00 20.60 19.79
C ARG A 280 -9.79 21.65 18.69
N HIS A 281 -10.82 21.96 17.92
CA HIS A 281 -10.69 22.70 16.65
C HIS A 281 -10.66 24.24 16.73
N GLN A 282 -10.62 24.88 17.90
CA GLN A 282 -10.63 26.35 17.97
C GLN A 282 -9.25 27.02 18.09
N HIS A 283 -8.16 26.30 18.40
CA HIS A 283 -6.89 26.99 18.73
C HIS A 283 -5.86 27.17 17.61
N HIS A 284 -6.01 26.57 16.43
CA HIS A 284 -4.94 26.56 15.41
C HIS A 284 -5.10 27.58 14.27
N LYS A 285 -6.12 28.45 14.29
CA LYS A 285 -6.37 29.40 13.18
C LYS A 285 -5.63 30.74 13.27
N GLN A 286 -4.74 30.96 14.24
CA GLN A 286 -4.23 32.32 14.48
C GLN A 286 -2.71 32.54 14.35
N GLN A 287 -1.91 31.61 13.81
CA GLN A 287 -0.45 31.79 13.82
C GLN A 287 0.37 31.52 12.55
N GLN A 288 -0.22 31.46 11.36
CA GLN A 288 0.59 31.45 10.13
C GLN A 288 0.09 32.48 9.10
N GLN A 289 0.33 33.75 9.41
CA GLN A 289 0.59 34.79 8.43
C GLN A 289 1.87 35.50 8.86
N GLN A 290 2.99 35.17 8.23
CA GLN A 290 4.09 36.10 8.00
C GLN A 290 5.04 35.55 6.94
N HIS A 291 5.14 36.31 5.85
CA HIS A 291 6.06 36.20 4.72
C HIS A 291 7.54 36.19 5.16
N TYR A 292 8.43 35.58 4.37
CA TYR A 292 9.50 36.28 3.60
C TYR A 292 10.28 35.34 2.66
N ASN A 293 10.93 35.98 1.68
CA ASN A 293 11.41 35.51 0.37
C ASN A 293 12.69 34.65 0.33
N ALA A 294 12.90 34.02 -0.83
CA ALA A 294 14.01 33.16 -1.29
C ALA A 294 15.41 33.83 -1.35
N PRO A 295 16.51 33.09 -1.68
CA PRO A 295 16.85 32.94 -3.12
C PRO A 295 17.34 31.53 -3.55
N ALA A 296 17.30 31.34 -4.87
CA ALA A 296 17.65 30.14 -5.63
C ALA A 296 19.16 29.89 -5.73
N LEU A 297 19.55 28.61 -5.82
CA LEU A 297 20.86 28.16 -6.29
C LEU A 297 20.69 26.93 -7.19
N SER A 298 21.32 27.01 -8.36
CA SER A 298 21.38 26.05 -9.46
C SER A 298 22.56 25.09 -9.32
N ALA A 299 22.31 23.79 -9.50
CA ALA A 299 23.25 22.77 -10.01
C ALA A 299 22.39 21.51 -10.26
N GLY A 300 22.39 20.81 -11.39
CA GLY A 300 23.49 20.31 -12.20
C GLY A 300 23.12 18.85 -12.48
N GLY A 301 22.87 18.50 -13.75
CA GLY A 301 22.28 17.23 -14.15
C GLY A 301 23.15 16.01 -13.85
N GLY A 302 22.50 14.91 -13.45
CA GLY A 302 23.09 13.58 -13.34
C GLY A 302 22.00 12.52 -13.30
N HIS A 303 21.78 11.84 -14.43
CA HIS A 303 20.92 10.67 -14.55
C HIS A 303 21.58 9.46 -13.87
N CYS A 304 20.87 8.77 -12.98
CA CYS A 304 21.25 7.44 -12.51
C CYS A 304 20.09 6.46 -12.71
N GLN A 305 20.23 5.54 -13.67
CA GLN A 305 19.41 4.34 -13.82
C GLN A 305 19.65 3.41 -12.61
N HIS A 306 18.63 3.20 -11.77
CA HIS A 306 18.69 2.18 -10.73
C HIS A 306 17.96 0.90 -11.20
N GLN A 307 18.75 -0.09 -11.60
CA GLN A 307 18.32 -1.46 -11.83
C GLN A 307 18.33 -2.18 -10.46
N LEU A 308 17.14 -2.42 -9.88
CA LEU A 308 17.00 -3.15 -8.61
C LEU A 308 17.37 -4.64 -8.85
N GLY A 309 18.45 -5.10 -8.22
CA GLY A 309 18.93 -6.49 -8.30
C GLY A 309 17.96 -7.50 -7.67
N ALA A 310 18.01 -8.74 -8.17
CA ALA A 310 17.09 -9.84 -7.83
C ALA A 310 17.02 -10.21 -6.33
N SER A 311 18.09 -9.97 -5.56
CA SER A 311 18.14 -10.25 -4.11
C SER A 311 17.22 -9.33 -3.27
N ASN A 312 17.08 -8.07 -3.67
CA ASN A 312 16.23 -7.09 -2.98
C ASN A 312 14.73 -7.35 -3.20
N LEU A 313 14.37 -8.03 -4.29
CA LEU A 313 12.98 -8.38 -4.61
C LEU A 313 12.46 -9.53 -3.72
N SER A 314 13.32 -10.51 -3.40
CA SER A 314 12.98 -11.61 -2.47
C SER A 314 12.73 -11.09 -1.05
N ALA A 315 13.62 -10.22 -0.57
CA ALA A 315 13.53 -9.58 0.75
C ALA A 315 12.24 -8.77 0.93
N ALA A 316 11.83 -8.00 -0.07
CA ALA A 316 10.61 -7.19 -0.02
C ALA A 316 9.31 -8.01 -0.01
N SER A 317 9.40 -9.27 -0.41
CA SER A 317 8.23 -10.10 -0.67
C SER A 317 7.77 -10.94 0.52
N GLY A 318 8.56 -11.02 1.61
CA GLY A 318 8.22 -11.84 2.78
C GLY A 318 8.18 -13.36 2.51
N LEU A 319 8.86 -13.81 1.45
CA LEU A 319 8.87 -15.20 1.00
C LEU A 319 9.14 -16.19 2.16
N GLY A 320 8.41 -17.30 2.20
CA GLY A 320 8.56 -18.33 3.25
C GLY A 320 7.56 -18.24 4.40
N LEU A 321 6.92 -17.09 4.65
CA LEU A 321 5.92 -16.96 5.72
C LEU A 321 4.47 -17.28 5.26
N GLY A 322 4.23 -17.37 3.95
CA GLY A 322 2.90 -17.53 3.37
C GLY A 322 2.41 -18.98 3.39
N GLU A 323 1.10 -19.20 3.20
CA GLU A 323 0.51 -20.55 3.06
C GLU A 323 1.29 -21.41 2.05
N ASP A 324 1.64 -20.81 0.91
CA ASP A 324 2.63 -21.32 -0.03
C ASP A 324 3.98 -20.62 0.22
N PRO A 325 4.97 -21.32 0.82
CA PRO A 325 6.26 -20.72 1.16
C PRO A 325 7.10 -20.38 -0.08
N THR A 326 6.77 -20.92 -1.26
CA THR A 326 7.50 -20.66 -2.51
C THR A 326 7.05 -19.37 -3.20
N LYS A 327 5.95 -18.78 -2.75
CA LYS A 327 5.36 -17.57 -3.33
C LYS A 327 5.60 -16.36 -2.42
N PRO A 328 5.63 -15.15 -3.02
CA PRO A 328 5.63 -13.91 -2.24
C PRO A 328 4.35 -13.78 -1.42
N ILE A 329 4.39 -13.03 -0.31
CA ILE A 329 3.20 -12.71 0.48
C ILE A 329 2.27 -11.82 -0.34
N ASP A 330 1.00 -12.20 -0.38
CA ASP A 330 -0.07 -11.45 -1.01
C ASP A 330 -1.35 -11.66 -0.20
N CYS A 331 -2.00 -10.57 0.21
CA CYS A 331 -3.16 -10.62 1.11
C CYS A 331 -4.38 -11.36 0.53
N LYS A 332 -4.40 -11.68 -0.77
CA LYS A 332 -5.51 -12.38 -1.43
C LYS A 332 -5.14 -13.79 -1.85
N ASN A 333 -3.92 -13.99 -2.34
CA ASN A 333 -3.51 -15.22 -3.02
C ASN A 333 -2.51 -16.05 -2.20
N ASN A 334 -1.79 -15.44 -1.25
CA ASN A 334 -0.81 -16.12 -0.41
C ASN A 334 -0.61 -15.35 0.91
N PRO A 335 -1.62 -15.32 1.80
CA PRO A 335 -1.50 -14.66 3.08
C PRO A 335 -0.46 -15.36 3.97
N ILE A 336 0.05 -14.66 4.99
CA ILE A 336 0.87 -15.25 6.04
C ILE A 336 0.07 -16.35 6.73
N GLU A 337 0.67 -17.54 6.83
CA GLU A 337 0.03 -18.67 7.48
C GLU A 337 0.10 -18.52 9.00
N VAL A 338 -1.07 -18.42 9.62
CA VAL A 338 -1.22 -18.25 11.08
C VAL A 338 -2.12 -19.31 11.68
N ASP A 339 -1.89 -19.60 12.96
CA ASP A 339 -2.82 -20.40 13.75
C ASP A 339 -4.16 -19.66 13.91
N LYS A 340 -5.26 -20.36 13.62
CA LYS A 340 -6.60 -19.74 13.53
C LYS A 340 -7.15 -19.23 14.86
N TYR A 341 -6.59 -19.67 16.00
CA TYR A 341 -7.08 -19.31 17.33
C TYR A 341 -6.20 -18.28 18.03
N THR A 342 -4.91 -18.25 17.71
CA THR A 342 -3.91 -17.40 18.36
C THR A 342 -3.33 -16.32 17.43
N ASN A 343 -3.47 -16.49 16.11
CA ASN A 343 -2.79 -15.71 15.08
C ASN A 343 -1.25 -15.72 15.17
N ALA A 344 -0.68 -16.73 15.84
CA ALA A 344 0.75 -16.96 15.81
C ALA A 344 1.17 -17.40 14.41
N VAL A 345 2.28 -16.86 13.88
CA VAL A 345 2.82 -17.22 12.57
C VAL A 345 3.34 -18.66 12.64
N LEU A 346 2.85 -19.52 11.74
CA LEU A 346 3.18 -20.94 11.74
C LEU A 346 4.50 -21.25 11.05
N ARG A 347 4.86 -20.46 10.03
CA ARG A 347 6.07 -20.69 9.21
C ARG A 347 7.28 -19.89 9.69
N THR A 348 7.58 -19.98 10.98
CA THR A 348 8.78 -19.38 11.57
C THR A 348 9.37 -20.32 12.61
N ALA A 349 10.70 -20.40 12.69
CA ALA A 349 11.38 -21.13 13.76
C ALA A 349 11.40 -20.34 15.09
N HIS A 350 11.08 -19.04 15.03
CA HIS A 350 11.19 -18.14 16.17
C HIS A 350 9.81 -17.91 16.82
N PRO A 351 9.65 -18.21 18.12
CA PRO A 351 8.39 -18.04 18.82
C PRO A 351 8.08 -16.56 19.11
N GLY A 352 6.80 -16.26 19.35
CA GLY A 352 6.35 -14.91 19.67
C GLY A 352 6.14 -14.00 18.45
N LEU A 353 6.15 -14.54 17.24
CA LEU A 353 5.72 -13.80 16.04
C LEU A 353 4.24 -14.03 15.77
N TYR A 354 3.50 -12.94 15.62
CA TYR A 354 2.08 -12.93 15.29
C TYR A 354 1.85 -12.05 14.07
N ALA A 355 0.78 -12.29 13.32
CA ALA A 355 0.37 -11.43 12.21
C ALA A 355 -1.14 -11.24 12.22
N MET A 356 -1.63 -10.10 11.76
CA MET A 356 -3.07 -9.84 11.68
C MET A 356 -3.44 -8.87 10.56
N GLY A 357 -4.74 -8.76 10.28
CA GLY A 357 -5.28 -7.87 9.25
C GLY A 357 -4.99 -8.39 7.84
N PRO A 358 -4.79 -7.52 6.84
CA PRO A 358 -4.63 -7.96 5.45
C PRO A 358 -3.50 -8.97 5.24
N LEU A 359 -2.44 -8.94 6.05
CA LEU A 359 -1.34 -9.91 5.95
C LEU A 359 -1.79 -11.36 6.10
N VAL A 360 -2.83 -11.62 6.88
CA VAL A 360 -3.38 -12.97 7.13
C VAL A 360 -4.67 -13.23 6.34
N GLY A 361 -4.98 -12.39 5.34
CA GLY A 361 -6.19 -12.52 4.53
C GLY A 361 -7.40 -11.74 5.05
N ASP A 362 -7.28 -11.09 6.22
CA ASP A 362 -8.34 -10.24 6.81
C ASP A 362 -8.39 -8.87 6.13
N ASN A 363 -8.87 -8.86 4.89
CA ASN A 363 -8.89 -7.67 4.03
C ASN A 363 -10.00 -6.66 4.38
N PHE A 364 -10.93 -7.01 5.27
CA PHE A 364 -12.01 -6.12 5.69
C PHE A 364 -11.80 -5.65 7.13
N VAL A 365 -11.99 -4.36 7.37
CA VAL A 365 -11.83 -3.73 8.70
C VAL A 365 -12.63 -4.45 9.79
N ARG A 366 -13.80 -5.03 9.45
CA ARG A 366 -14.63 -5.79 10.39
C ARG A 366 -13.97 -7.03 10.99
N PHE A 367 -12.92 -7.56 10.35
CA PHE A 367 -12.20 -8.75 10.81
C PHE A 367 -11.01 -8.41 11.72
N ILE A 368 -10.48 -7.18 11.64
CA ILE A 368 -9.33 -6.72 12.44
C ILE A 368 -9.52 -6.91 13.97
N PRO A 369 -10.68 -6.59 14.57
CA PRO A 369 -10.87 -6.79 16.01
C PRO A 369 -10.76 -8.25 16.46
N GLY A 370 -11.21 -9.19 15.61
CA GLY A 370 -11.09 -10.63 15.90
C GLY A 370 -9.63 -11.05 15.96
N GLY A 371 -8.82 -10.61 14.99
CA GLY A 371 -7.39 -10.87 14.98
C GLY A 371 -6.67 -10.39 16.24
N ALA A 372 -6.95 -9.15 16.65
CA ALA A 372 -6.37 -8.56 17.86
C ALA A 372 -6.79 -9.30 19.14
N LEU A 373 -8.05 -9.70 19.24
CA LEU A 373 -8.57 -10.43 20.40
C LEU A 373 -7.91 -11.81 20.52
N CYS A 374 -7.76 -12.54 19.41
CA CYS A 374 -7.06 -13.83 19.38
C CYS A 374 -5.61 -13.72 19.88
N ILE A 375 -4.86 -12.72 19.39
CA ILE A 375 -3.47 -12.49 19.84
C ILE A 375 -3.45 -12.15 21.33
N THR A 376 -4.31 -11.23 21.77
CA THR A 376 -4.37 -10.80 23.17
C THR A 376 -4.71 -11.96 24.10
N ALA A 377 -5.68 -12.79 23.74
CA ALA A 377 -6.08 -13.97 24.51
C ALA A 377 -4.96 -15.03 24.56
N ALA A 378 -4.24 -15.24 23.46
CA ALA A 378 -3.09 -16.14 23.43
C ALA A 378 -1.98 -15.66 24.37
N LEU A 379 -1.62 -14.37 24.28
CA LEU A 379 -0.61 -13.77 25.16
C LEU A 379 -1.02 -13.82 26.63
N HIS A 380 -2.29 -13.58 26.94
CA HIS A 380 -2.80 -13.64 28.31
C HIS A 380 -2.69 -15.04 28.92
N LYS A 381 -3.02 -16.09 28.15
CA LYS A 381 -2.85 -17.48 28.60
C LYS A 381 -1.39 -17.86 28.84
N HIS A 382 -0.46 -17.28 28.08
CA HIS A 382 0.97 -17.51 28.33
C HIS A 382 1.41 -16.86 29.65
N THR A 383 0.92 -15.65 29.96
CA THR A 383 1.25 -14.97 31.23
C THR A 383 0.64 -15.60 32.49
N GLU A 384 -0.42 -16.42 32.37
CA GLU A 384 -1.00 -17.15 33.51
C GLU A 384 -0.29 -18.48 33.80
N ASN A 385 0.50 -19.00 32.85
CA ASN A 385 1.20 -20.29 32.95
C ASN A 385 2.72 -20.15 33.16
N ASP A 386 3.25 -18.93 33.15
CA ASP A 386 4.62 -18.56 33.56
C ASP A 386 4.58 -18.04 35.01
#